data_AF-A0A819FSN6-F1
#
_entry.id   AF-A0A819FSN6-F1
#
_cell.length_a   1.000
_cell.length_b   1.000
_cell.length_c   1.000
_cell.angle_alpha   90.00
_cell.angle_beta   90.00
_cell.angle_gamma   90.00
#
_symmetry.space_group_name_H-M   'P 1'
#
loop_
_entity.id
_entity.type
_entity.pdbx_description
1 polymer ?
#
loop_
_entity_poly.entity_id
_entity_poly.type
_entity_poly.pdbx_seq_one_letter_code
_entity_poly.pdbx_strand_id
1 'polypeptide(L)'
;MSNRSGGSSKNFFIATRSALIRNARELNLFSNNPFWSSTLNSSEQILSTRLFLLFLFISLSTIIIYASLIVQIHTDTLKQFTLSDFESLQSRYPTTTNVPCTQVSNPYHKFIKLTPIFHKVCSSPFIKNQWISSLFLSNATSHHILDFRTFTFAQFQALALLCHTANQSIF
;
A
#
# COMPACT_ATOMS: atom_id res chain seq x y z
N MET A 1 -37.58 -58.33 24.37
CA MET A 1 -38.00 -57.33 23.36
C MET A 1 -36.75 -56.80 22.68
N SER A 2 -36.36 -57.41 21.57
CA SER A 2 -36.43 -56.86 20.20
C SER A 2 -35.49 -55.68 19.96
N ASN A 3 -34.27 -55.98 19.51
CA ASN A 3 -33.36 -55.01 18.90
C ASN A 3 -33.20 -55.37 17.41
N ARG A 4 -34.25 -55.09 16.62
CA ARG A 4 -34.32 -55.26 15.15
C ARG A 4 -34.62 -53.90 14.51
N SER A 5 -33.60 -53.06 14.30
CA SER A 5 -33.77 -51.83 13.49
C SER A 5 -32.54 -51.41 12.67
N GLY A 6 -31.41 -52.12 12.76
CA GLY A 6 -30.19 -51.81 11.99
C GLY A 6 -30.09 -52.43 10.59
N GLY A 7 -31.00 -53.35 10.22
CA GLY A 7 -30.93 -54.10 8.96
C GLY A 7 -31.67 -53.47 7.78
N SER A 8 -32.72 -52.67 8.03
CA SER A 8 -33.61 -52.16 6.98
C SER A 8 -32.96 -51.06 6.13
N SER A 9 -32.28 -50.10 6.78
CA SER A 9 -31.62 -48.98 6.09
C SER A 9 -30.46 -49.45 5.20
N LYS A 10 -29.62 -50.36 5.70
CA LYS A 10 -28.49 -50.93 4.92
C LYS A 10 -28.98 -51.67 3.66
N ASN A 11 -30.06 -52.43 3.77
CA ASN A 11 -30.65 -53.15 2.63
C ASN A 11 -31.27 -52.19 1.61
N PHE A 12 -31.87 -51.08 2.06
CA PHE A 12 -32.39 -50.03 1.19
C PHE A 12 -31.28 -49.29 0.44
N PHE A 13 -30.17 -48.95 1.09
CA PHE A 13 -29.01 -48.34 0.43
C PHE A 13 -28.34 -49.28 -0.59
N ILE A 14 -28.30 -50.59 -0.31
CA ILE A 14 -27.75 -51.58 -1.25
C ILE A 14 -28.68 -51.77 -2.46
N ALA A 15 -29.99 -51.80 -2.25
CA ALA A 15 -31.00 -51.92 -3.31
C ALA A 15 -31.07 -50.68 -4.21
N THR A 16 -30.96 -49.48 -3.64
CA THR A 16 -30.93 -48.24 -4.42
C THR A 16 -29.63 -48.10 -5.20
N ARG A 17 -28.48 -48.47 -4.60
CA ARG A 17 -27.18 -48.52 -5.30
C ARG A 17 -27.20 -49.50 -6.47
N SER A 18 -27.77 -50.69 -6.30
CA SER A 18 -27.82 -51.70 -7.37
C SER A 18 -28.76 -51.29 -8.51
N ALA A 19 -29.89 -50.64 -8.20
CA ALA A 19 -30.79 -50.06 -9.20
C ALA A 19 -30.12 -48.90 -9.97
N LEU A 20 -29.39 -48.03 -9.29
CA LEU A 20 -28.63 -46.93 -9.91
C LEU A 20 -27.53 -47.46 -10.85
N ILE A 21 -26.77 -48.46 -10.41
CA ILE A 21 -25.70 -49.05 -11.23
C ILE A 21 -26.27 -49.73 -12.48
N ARG A 22 -27.43 -50.40 -12.36
CA ARG A 22 -28.10 -51.01 -13.51
C ARG A 22 -28.56 -49.94 -14.50
N ASN A 23 -29.27 -48.92 -14.02
CA ASN A 23 -29.73 -47.82 -14.87
C ASN A 23 -28.56 -47.06 -15.53
N ALA A 24 -27.44 -46.89 -14.82
CA ALA A 24 -26.23 -46.29 -15.38
C ALA A 24 -25.55 -47.16 -16.45
N ARG A 25 -25.72 -48.49 -16.41
CA ARG A 25 -25.19 -49.42 -17.44
C ARG A 25 -26.04 -49.46 -18.69
N GLU A 26 -27.34 -49.24 -18.57
CA GLU A 26 -28.31 -49.21 -19.67
C GLU A 26 -28.48 -47.81 -20.30
N LEU A 27 -27.83 -46.80 -19.71
CA LEU A 27 -27.91 -45.43 -20.22
C LEU A 27 -27.26 -45.32 -21.60
N ASN A 28 -28.06 -44.95 -22.58
CA ASN A 28 -27.63 -44.64 -23.94
C ASN A 28 -28.22 -43.29 -24.36
N LEU A 29 -27.40 -42.24 -24.28
CA LEU A 29 -27.79 -40.86 -24.62
C LEU A 29 -28.06 -40.67 -26.12
N PHE A 30 -27.57 -41.57 -26.96
CA PHE A 30 -27.69 -41.51 -28.42
C PHE A 30 -28.80 -42.43 -28.96
N SER A 31 -29.51 -43.13 -28.07
CA SER A 31 -30.67 -43.94 -28.46
C SER A 31 -31.74 -43.04 -29.09
N ASN A 32 -32.42 -43.56 -30.14
CA ASN A 32 -33.49 -42.88 -30.86
C ASN A 32 -33.11 -41.60 -31.63
N ASN A 33 -31.81 -41.33 -31.85
CA ASN A 33 -31.41 -40.27 -32.75
C ASN A 33 -31.41 -40.77 -34.21
N PRO A 34 -32.20 -40.18 -35.12
CA PRO A 34 -32.33 -40.68 -36.50
C PRO A 34 -31.03 -40.62 -37.31
N PHE A 35 -30.07 -39.78 -36.92
CA PHE A 35 -28.78 -39.65 -37.58
C PHE A 35 -27.77 -40.71 -37.11
N TRP A 36 -27.72 -40.97 -35.80
CA TRP A 36 -26.75 -41.91 -35.21
C TRP A 36 -27.26 -43.36 -35.21
N SER A 37 -28.58 -43.58 -35.14
CA SER A 37 -29.17 -44.92 -35.11
C SER A 37 -29.03 -45.70 -36.42
N SER A 38 -28.91 -45.01 -37.56
CA SER A 38 -28.69 -45.64 -38.88
C SER A 38 -27.23 -45.97 -39.16
N THR A 39 -26.29 -45.45 -38.36
CA THR A 39 -24.85 -45.53 -38.62
C THR A 39 -24.07 -46.28 -37.53
N LEU A 40 -24.52 -46.21 -36.28
CA LEU A 40 -23.85 -46.82 -35.12
C LEU A 40 -24.67 -47.95 -34.52
N ASN A 41 -24.00 -49.06 -34.22
CA ASN A 41 -24.59 -50.17 -33.49
C ASN A 41 -24.86 -49.79 -32.03
N SER A 42 -25.78 -50.49 -31.37
CA SER A 42 -26.15 -50.22 -29.96
C SER A 42 -24.94 -50.20 -29.00
N SER A 43 -23.96 -51.07 -29.21
CA SER A 43 -22.72 -51.11 -28.42
C SER A 43 -21.86 -49.85 -28.57
N GLU A 44 -21.79 -49.29 -29.79
CA GLU A 44 -21.03 -48.08 -30.10
C GLU A 44 -21.72 -46.84 -29.52
N GLN A 45 -23.05 -46.81 -29.53
CA GLN A 45 -23.83 -45.75 -28.90
C GLN A 45 -23.63 -45.72 -27.36
N ILE A 46 -23.59 -46.90 -26.72
CA ILE A 46 -23.29 -47.03 -25.28
C ILE A 46 -21.83 -46.60 -25.00
N LEU A 47 -20.87 -47.00 -25.84
CA LEU A 47 -19.47 -46.59 -25.69
C LEU A 47 -19.31 -45.07 -25.82
N SER A 48 -19.92 -44.46 -26.84
CA SER A 48 -19.94 -43.01 -27.04
C SER A 48 -20.59 -42.28 -25.88
N THR A 49 -21.67 -42.83 -25.30
CA THR A 49 -22.33 -42.29 -24.09
C THR A 49 -21.35 -42.24 -22.92
N ARG A 50 -20.57 -43.31 -22.70
CA ARG A 50 -19.57 -43.37 -21.62
C ARG A 50 -18.44 -42.38 -21.82
N LEU A 51 -17.92 -42.28 -23.04
CA LEU A 51 -16.86 -41.32 -23.38
C LEU A 51 -17.36 -39.88 -23.20
N PHE A 52 -18.57 -39.57 -23.68
CA PHE A 52 -19.17 -38.26 -23.50
C PHE A 52 -19.31 -37.88 -22.03
N LEU A 53 -19.86 -38.78 -21.19
CA LEU A 53 -20.01 -38.52 -19.76
C LEU A 53 -18.66 -38.37 -19.05
N LEU A 54 -17.65 -39.14 -19.46
CA LEU A 54 -16.29 -39.02 -18.94
C LEU A 54 -15.70 -37.65 -19.28
N PHE A 55 -15.80 -37.20 -20.54
CA PHE A 55 -15.33 -35.87 -20.94
C PHE A 55 -16.11 -34.75 -20.26
N LEU A 56 -17.43 -34.89 -20.15
CA LEU A 56 -18.28 -33.94 -19.44
C LEU A 56 -17.85 -33.81 -17.99
N PHE A 57 -17.64 -34.92 -17.29
CA PHE A 57 -17.17 -34.92 -15.91
C PHE A 57 -15.80 -34.27 -15.76
N ILE A 58 -14.85 -34.57 -16.66
CA ILE A 58 -13.54 -33.92 -16.68
C ILE A 58 -13.69 -32.41 -16.87
N SER A 59 -14.49 -31.96 -17.83
CA SER A 59 -14.70 -30.54 -18.11
C SER A 59 -15.35 -29.77 -16.95
N LEU A 60 -16.33 -30.36 -16.28
CA LEU A 60 -16.94 -29.75 -15.10
C LEU A 60 -15.95 -29.70 -13.94
N SER A 61 -15.15 -30.77 -13.76
CA SER A 61 -14.13 -30.82 -12.72
C SER A 61 -13.06 -29.75 -12.92
N THR A 62 -12.59 -29.53 -14.15
CA THR A 62 -11.59 -28.48 -14.44
C THR A 62 -12.15 -27.09 -14.16
N ILE A 63 -13.41 -26.82 -14.51
CA ILE A 63 -14.08 -25.54 -14.20
C ILE A 63 -14.17 -25.32 -12.69
N ILE A 64 -14.58 -26.33 -11.93
CA ILE A 64 -14.70 -26.23 -10.46
C ILE A 64 -13.32 -26.00 -9.83
N ILE A 65 -12.30 -26.75 -10.26
CA ILE A 65 -10.93 -26.58 -9.77
C ILE A 65 -10.43 -25.17 -10.08
N TYR A 66 -10.62 -24.69 -11.30
CA TYR A 66 -10.22 -23.34 -11.69
C TYR A 66 -10.93 -22.27 -10.86
N ALA A 67 -12.24 -22.39 -10.68
CA ALA A 67 -13.02 -21.46 -9.85
C ALA A 67 -12.59 -21.48 -8.38
N SER A 68 -12.18 -22.64 -7.86
CA SER A 68 -11.68 -22.80 -6.49
C SER A 68 -10.26 -22.30 -6.31
N LEU A 69 -9.44 -22.36 -7.37
CA LEU A 69 -8.06 -21.85 -7.40
C LEU A 69 -8.00 -20.34 -7.65
N ILE A 70 -9.11 -19.71 -8.04
CA ILE A 70 -9.20 -18.26 -8.09
C ILE A 70 -9.06 -17.75 -6.65
N VAL A 71 -7.84 -17.28 -6.33
CA VAL A 71 -7.54 -16.72 -5.02
C VAL A 71 -8.37 -15.46 -4.86
N GLN A 72 -9.17 -15.43 -3.80
CA GLN A 72 -9.94 -14.23 -3.45
C GLN A 72 -8.96 -13.18 -2.91
N ILE A 73 -8.57 -12.24 -3.78
CA ILE A 73 -7.73 -11.10 -3.39
C ILE A 73 -8.59 -10.18 -2.52
N HIS A 74 -8.25 -10.06 -1.24
CA HIS A 74 -8.85 -9.08 -0.34
C HIS A 74 -7.93 -7.86 -0.21
N THR A 75 -8.50 -6.66 -0.28
CA THR A 75 -7.77 -5.41 -0.10
C THR A 75 -8.03 -4.89 1.31
N ASP A 76 -7.01 -4.99 2.16
CA ASP A 76 -7.04 -4.42 3.51
C ASP A 76 -6.47 -3.01 3.51
N THR A 77 -7.26 -2.03 3.95
CA THR A 77 -6.82 -0.63 4.09
C THR A 77 -6.58 -0.27 5.55
N LEU A 78 -5.32 -0.02 5.91
CA LEU A 78 -4.94 0.45 7.24
C LEU A 78 -4.86 1.98 7.25
N LYS A 79 -5.67 2.64 8.09
CA LYS A 79 -5.73 4.12 8.17
C LYS A 79 -4.51 4.75 8.84
N GLN A 80 -3.83 4.01 9.71
CA GLN A 80 -2.67 4.47 10.45
C GLN A 80 -1.74 3.28 10.65
N PHE A 81 -0.50 3.44 10.24
CA PHE A 81 0.55 2.44 10.40
C PHE A 81 1.86 3.16 10.75
N THR A 82 2.70 2.51 11.54
CA THR A 82 4.04 3.01 11.87
C THR A 82 5.02 2.64 10.75
N LEU A 83 6.21 3.24 10.75
CA LEU A 83 7.26 2.88 9.79
C LEU A 83 7.64 1.40 9.89
N SER A 84 7.73 0.85 11.10
CA SER A 84 8.02 -0.58 11.32
C SER A 84 6.92 -1.48 10.76
N ASP A 85 5.65 -1.08 10.88
CA ASP A 85 4.54 -1.85 10.31
C ASP A 85 4.67 -1.89 8.78
N PHE A 86 4.98 -0.74 8.16
CA PHE A 86 5.21 -0.66 6.72
C PHE A 86 6.37 -1.55 6.27
N GLU A 87 7.52 -1.50 6.94
CA GLU A 87 8.68 -2.32 6.61
C GLU A 87 8.34 -3.83 6.69
N SER A 88 7.58 -4.22 7.70
CA SER A 88 7.13 -5.61 7.86
C SER A 88 6.17 -6.05 6.75
N LEU A 89 5.23 -5.18 6.35
CA LEU A 89 4.27 -5.43 5.29
C LEU A 89 4.94 -5.45 3.91
N GLN A 90 5.87 -4.54 3.65
CA GLN A 90 6.65 -4.48 2.42
C GLN A 90 7.53 -5.72 2.26
N SER A 91 8.10 -6.23 3.36
CA SER A 91 8.86 -7.49 3.35
C SER A 91 7.97 -8.70 2.99
N ARG A 92 6.74 -8.74 3.51
CA ARG A 92 5.80 -9.85 3.29
C ARG A 92 5.08 -9.78 1.94
N TYR A 93 4.81 -8.58 1.45
CA TYR A 93 3.98 -8.30 0.26
C TYR A 93 4.65 -7.26 -0.66
N PRO A 94 5.81 -7.56 -1.25
CA PRO A 94 6.65 -6.56 -1.92
C PRO A 94 6.02 -5.96 -3.19
N THR A 95 5.16 -6.72 -3.88
CA THR A 95 4.56 -6.32 -5.16
C THR A 95 3.15 -5.76 -5.04
N THR A 96 2.50 -5.93 -3.89
CA THR A 96 1.08 -5.55 -3.68
C THR A 96 0.89 -4.49 -2.61
N THR A 97 1.93 -4.13 -1.86
CA THR A 97 1.88 -3.02 -0.89
C THR A 97 1.91 -1.70 -1.63
N ASN A 98 0.86 -0.89 -1.50
CA ASN A 98 0.78 0.46 -2.05
C ASN A 98 0.56 1.47 -0.92
N VAL A 99 1.38 2.51 -0.88
CA VAL A 99 1.24 3.61 0.08
C VAL A 99 0.79 4.86 -0.67
N PRO A 100 -0.49 5.24 -0.59
CA PRO A 100 -0.96 6.47 -1.22
C PRO A 100 -0.41 7.68 -0.46
N CYS A 101 0.21 8.60 -1.17
CA CYS A 101 0.56 9.91 -0.61
C CYS A 101 -0.72 10.73 -0.39
N THR A 102 -0.93 11.21 0.84
CA THR A 102 -2.07 12.08 1.16
C THR A 102 -1.87 13.52 0.66
N GLN A 103 -0.61 13.93 0.47
CA GLN A 103 -0.24 15.25 -0.03
C GLN A 103 1.06 15.15 -0.85
N VAL A 104 1.18 16.00 -1.87
CA VAL A 104 2.33 16.04 -2.80
C VAL A 104 3.57 16.62 -2.12
N SER A 105 3.39 17.51 -1.15
CA SER A 105 4.46 18.15 -0.41
C SER A 105 4.08 18.34 1.04
N ASN A 106 5.02 18.09 1.95
CA ASN A 106 4.84 18.44 3.35
C ASN A 106 5.50 19.80 3.64
N PRO A 107 4.84 20.70 4.38
CA PRO A 107 5.43 21.99 4.68
C PRO A 107 6.62 21.84 5.66
N TYR A 108 7.74 22.51 5.36
CA TYR A 108 9.00 22.38 6.10
C TYR A 108 8.88 22.65 7.61
N HIS A 109 8.03 23.60 8.01
CA HIS A 109 7.83 23.94 9.42
C HIS A 109 7.31 22.76 10.27
N LYS A 110 6.78 21.69 9.66
CA LYS A 110 6.35 20.48 10.38
C LYS A 110 7.51 19.59 10.84
N PHE A 111 8.67 19.68 10.20
CA PHE A 111 9.83 18.82 10.51
C PHE A 111 11.05 19.60 10.95
N ILE A 112 11.14 20.88 10.58
CA ILE A 112 12.27 21.74 10.92
C ILE A 112 11.82 22.76 11.96
N LYS A 113 12.42 22.67 13.16
CA LYS A 113 12.31 23.69 14.20
C LYS A 113 13.61 24.48 14.26
N LEU A 114 13.61 25.69 13.72
CA LEU A 114 14.77 26.57 13.80
C LEU A 114 14.68 27.42 15.08
N THR A 115 15.66 27.29 15.98
CA THR A 115 15.82 28.16 17.15
C THR A 115 17.19 28.86 17.08
N PRO A 116 17.32 29.90 16.26
CA PRO A 116 18.60 30.56 16.03
C PRO A 116 19.04 31.33 17.28
N ILE A 117 20.33 31.22 17.59
CA ILE A 117 20.97 31.94 18.68
C ILE A 117 21.92 32.96 18.05
N PHE A 118 21.61 34.24 18.18
CA PHE A 118 22.46 35.31 17.67
C PHE A 118 23.66 35.55 18.59
N HIS A 119 24.73 36.09 18.02
CA HIS A 119 25.88 36.52 18.80
C HIS A 119 25.48 37.63 19.79
N LYS A 120 26.02 37.60 21.02
CA LYS A 120 25.71 38.57 22.10
C LYS A 120 25.89 40.03 21.71
N VAL A 121 26.74 40.30 20.71
CA VAL A 121 26.94 41.67 20.20
C VAL A 121 25.66 42.26 19.60
N CYS A 122 24.78 41.43 19.03
CA CYS A 122 23.50 41.86 18.45
C CYS A 122 22.44 42.21 19.50
N SER A 123 22.69 41.94 20.79
CA SER A 123 21.88 42.44 21.91
C SER A 123 22.63 43.48 22.75
N SER A 124 23.85 43.85 22.35
CA SER A 124 24.69 44.80 23.08
C SER A 124 24.34 46.26 22.76
N PRO A 125 24.81 47.22 23.59
CA PRO A 125 24.68 48.65 23.29
C PRO A 125 25.37 49.08 21.99
N PHE A 126 26.33 48.29 21.48
CA PHE A 126 27.16 48.66 20.33
C PHE A 126 26.40 48.76 19.00
N ILE A 127 25.22 48.13 18.91
CA ILE A 127 24.36 48.22 17.72
C ILE A 127 23.30 49.31 17.85
N LYS A 128 23.25 50.05 18.97
CA LYS A 128 22.27 51.11 19.20
C LYS A 128 22.74 52.41 18.58
N ASN A 129 21.78 53.18 18.05
CA ASN A 129 22.05 54.50 17.47
C ASN A 129 22.75 55.45 18.44
N GLN A 130 22.49 55.34 19.74
CA GLN A 130 23.16 56.15 20.77
C GLN A 130 24.68 55.93 20.77
N TRP A 131 25.13 54.67 20.75
CA TRP A 131 26.56 54.35 20.65
C TRP A 131 27.13 54.80 19.31
N ILE A 132 26.47 54.43 18.21
CA ILE A 132 26.96 54.72 16.85
C ILE A 132 27.10 56.23 16.63
N SER A 133 26.08 57.02 16.99
CA SER A 133 26.12 58.49 16.88
C SER A 133 27.19 59.12 17.76
N SER A 134 27.52 58.54 18.92
CA SER A 134 28.61 59.04 19.77
C SER A 134 30.00 58.91 19.14
N LEU A 135 30.14 58.04 18.13
CA LEU A 135 31.39 57.85 17.38
C LEU A 135 31.50 58.79 16.18
N PHE A 136 30.42 59.49 15.82
CA PHE A 136 30.43 60.41 14.69
C PHE A 136 31.18 61.70 15.04
N LEU A 137 32.27 61.96 14.31
CA LEU A 137 33.06 63.19 14.41
C LEU A 137 32.72 64.08 13.21
N SER A 138 32.03 65.20 13.46
CA SER A 138 31.65 66.17 12.41
C SER A 138 32.85 66.85 11.74
N ASN A 139 34.03 66.89 12.40
CA ASN A 139 35.24 67.52 11.89
C ASN A 139 36.45 66.57 12.00
N ALA A 140 36.34 65.40 11.38
CA ALA A 140 37.35 64.34 11.44
C ALA A 140 38.76 64.80 10.98
N THR A 141 38.83 65.79 10.10
CA THR A 141 40.09 66.35 9.55
C THR A 141 40.98 67.04 10.57
N SER A 142 40.45 67.53 11.70
CA SER A 142 41.26 68.11 12.79
C SER A 142 41.72 67.09 13.82
N HIS A 143 41.29 65.83 13.70
CA HIS A 143 41.60 64.78 14.65
C HIS A 143 42.71 63.85 14.12
N HIS A 144 43.39 63.19 15.04
CA HIS A 144 44.47 62.26 14.70
C HIS A 144 43.92 61.16 13.79
N ILE A 145 44.57 60.88 12.66
CA ILE A 145 44.12 59.86 11.70
C ILE A 145 44.00 58.45 12.30
N LEU A 146 44.66 58.23 13.45
CA LEU A 146 44.62 57.00 14.23
C LEU A 146 43.51 57.00 15.32
N ASP A 147 42.71 58.06 15.42
CA ASP A 147 41.55 58.08 16.31
C ASP A 147 40.55 57.03 15.83
N PHE A 148 40.25 56.06 16.69
CA PHE A 148 39.39 54.95 16.34
C PHE A 148 38.00 55.40 15.88
N ARG A 149 37.50 56.54 16.38
CA ARG A 149 36.17 57.08 16.03
C ARG A 149 36.05 57.40 14.53
N THR A 150 37.18 57.73 13.89
CA THR A 150 37.26 58.07 12.46
C THR A 150 36.80 56.95 11.54
N PHE A 151 37.00 55.68 11.94
CA PHE A 151 36.60 54.51 11.14
C PHE A 151 35.57 53.62 11.82
N THR A 152 35.50 53.60 13.16
CA THR A 152 34.61 52.68 13.90
C THR A 152 33.13 53.02 13.76
N PHE A 153 32.76 54.27 13.49
CA PHE A 153 31.38 54.63 13.16
C PHE A 153 30.79 53.72 12.07
N ALA A 154 31.48 53.62 10.93
CA ALA A 154 31.04 52.80 9.80
C ALA A 154 31.00 51.30 10.14
N GLN A 155 31.97 50.82 10.95
CA GLN A 155 32.03 49.42 11.36
C GLN A 155 30.85 49.03 12.26
N PHE A 156 30.53 49.84 13.27
CA PHE A 156 29.39 49.57 14.15
C PHE A 156 28.05 49.76 13.44
N GLN A 157 27.97 50.66 12.47
CA GLN A 157 26.80 50.78 11.60
C GLN A 157 26.60 49.53 10.73
N ALA A 158 27.68 49.01 10.12
CA ALA A 158 27.63 47.75 9.37
C ALA A 158 27.26 46.56 10.26
N LEU A 159 27.78 46.51 11.48
CA LEU A 159 27.44 45.48 12.46
C LEU A 159 25.96 45.54 12.86
N ALA A 160 25.41 46.73 13.10
CA ALA A 160 24.00 46.91 13.41
C ALA A 160 23.10 46.44 12.26
N LEU A 161 23.47 46.77 11.02
CA LEU A 161 22.78 46.30 9.82
C LEU A 161 22.85 44.77 9.71
N LEU A 162 24.02 44.17 9.91
CA LEU A 162 24.20 42.72 9.86
C LEU A 162 23.29 42.01 10.89
N CYS A 163 23.28 42.49 12.13
CA CYS A 163 22.42 41.95 13.18
C CYS A 163 20.92 42.08 12.83
N HIS A 164 20.52 43.21 12.23
CA HIS A 164 19.14 43.43 11.80
C HIS A 164 18.72 42.49 10.68
N THR A 165 19.54 42.40 9.61
CA THR A 165 19.28 41.54 8.47
C THR A 165 19.29 40.06 8.87
N ALA A 166 20.22 39.65 9.73
CA ALA A 166 20.25 38.28 10.26
C ALA A 166 18.94 37.97 11.00
N ASN A 167 18.44 38.88 11.82
CA ASN A 167 17.18 38.69 12.53
C ASN A 167 15.95 38.63 11.60
N GLN A 168 15.96 39.39 10.50
CA GLN A 168 14.90 39.34 9.50
C GLN A 168 14.94 38.07 8.67
N SER A 169 16.12 37.52 8.38
CA SER A 169 16.27 36.33 7.52
C SER A 169 15.67 35.04 8.09
N ILE A 170 15.26 35.05 9.37
CA ILE A 170 14.64 33.92 10.05
C ILE A 170 13.11 33.86 9.79
N PHE A 171 12.56 34.80 9.01
CA PHE A 171 11.16 34.79 8.55
C PHE A 171 11.02 35.21 7.09
#